data_AF-A0A7J8P2F2-F1
#
_entry.id   AF-A0A7J8P2F2-F1
#
_cell.length_a   1.000
_cell.length_b   1.000
_cell.length_c   1.000
_cell.angle_alpha   90.00
_cell.angle_beta   90.00
_cell.angle_gamma   90.00
#
_symmetry.space_group_name_H-M   'P 1'
#
loop_
_entity.id
_entity.type
_entity.pdbx_description
1 polymer ?
#
loop_
_entity_poly.entity_id
_entity_poly.type
_entity_poly.pdbx_seq_one_letter_code
_entity_poly.pdbx_strand_id
1 'polypeptide(L)'
;MGPKGSILITKSGITCASAFKVKIMDTVGCGDSFVAAIAYGFIHNIPLVTTLAFANTVGAATAMGCGAGRNVATLKQVVELMETPDLNEDDKFWNELLREHLDSQEVTFLSKMVLNGSNGRMKHVTLQKVVSELLPKLKSSQLEGTLSS
;
A
#
# COMPACT_ATOMS: atom_id res chain seq x y z
N MET A 1 2.62 -10.01 -2.06
CA MET A 1 1.87 -11.20 -2.54
C MET A 1 1.18 -10.93 -3.88
N GLY A 2 1.87 -10.25 -4.80
CA GLY A 2 1.33 -9.90 -6.13
C GLY A 2 -0.09 -9.30 -6.05
N PRO A 3 -1.08 -9.82 -6.80
CA PRO A 3 -2.43 -9.27 -6.87
C PRO A 3 -3.22 -9.38 -5.55
N LYS A 4 -2.73 -10.11 -4.54
CA LYS A 4 -3.37 -10.20 -3.22
C LYS A 4 -2.97 -9.07 -2.27
N GLY A 5 -1.97 -8.27 -2.62
CA GLY A 5 -1.48 -7.19 -1.78
C GLY A 5 -0.33 -7.62 -0.88
N SER A 6 -0.34 -7.17 0.38
CA SER A 6 0.79 -7.30 1.30
C SER A 6 0.36 -7.42 2.76
N ILE A 7 1.22 -8.07 3.56
CA ILE A 7 1.08 -8.23 5.00
C ILE A 7 2.40 -7.83 5.65
N LEU A 8 2.33 -7.07 6.72
CA LEU A 8 3.45 -6.70 7.58
C LEU A 8 3.16 -7.19 8.99
N ILE A 9 4.05 -8.03 9.50
CA ILE A 9 3.94 -8.60 10.85
C ILE A 9 5.03 -7.96 11.71
N THR A 10 4.61 -7.41 12.85
CA THR A 10 5.49 -6.79 13.84
C THR A 10 5.23 -7.40 15.21
N LYS A 11 6.07 -7.09 16.20
CA LYS A 11 5.79 -7.47 17.60
C LYS A 11 4.49 -6.85 18.12
N SER A 12 4.12 -5.68 17.61
CA SER A 12 2.93 -4.91 18.00
C SER A 12 1.65 -5.34 17.29
N GLY A 13 1.73 -6.11 16.21
CA GLY A 13 0.55 -6.56 15.48
C GLY A 13 0.79 -6.78 13.99
N ILE A 14 -0.32 -7.03 13.29
CA ILE A 14 -0.36 -7.37 11.88
C ILE A 14 -1.01 -6.22 11.12
N THR A 15 -0.41 -5.79 10.01
CA THR A 15 -0.97 -4.80 9.10
C THR A 15 -1.13 -5.41 7.72
N CYS A 16 -2.29 -5.24 7.11
CA CYS A 16 -2.64 -5.82 5.81
C CYS A 16 -3.13 -4.71 4.87
N ALA A 17 -2.76 -4.81 3.60
CA ALA A 17 -3.26 -3.94 2.55
C ALA A 17 -3.48 -4.72 1.24
N SER A 18 -4.66 -4.53 0.63
CA SER A 18 -4.98 -5.09 -0.68
C SER A 18 -4.14 -4.46 -1.78
N ALA A 19 -3.95 -5.19 -2.89
CA ALA A 19 -3.27 -4.66 -4.07
C ALA A 19 -4.17 -3.71 -4.86
N PHE A 20 -3.57 -2.89 -5.71
CA PHE A 20 -4.27 -2.06 -6.68
C PHE A 20 -4.47 -2.84 -7.99
N LYS A 21 -5.68 -2.80 -8.54
CA LYS A 21 -5.98 -3.33 -9.87
C LYS A 21 -5.40 -2.38 -10.92
N VAL A 22 -4.46 -2.91 -11.70
CA VAL A 22 -3.81 -2.21 -12.79
C VAL A 22 -3.68 -3.14 -13.99
N LYS A 23 -3.53 -2.56 -15.19
CA LYS A 23 -3.14 -3.32 -16.37
C LYS A 23 -1.65 -3.65 -16.27
N ILE A 24 -1.33 -4.93 -16.13
CA ILE A 24 0.05 -5.41 -15.99
C ILE A 24 0.69 -5.54 -17.38
N MET A 25 1.90 -5.02 -17.53
CA MET A 25 2.74 -5.15 -18.72
C MET A 25 3.97 -6.03 -18.44
N ASP A 26 4.66 -5.76 -17.33
CA ASP A 26 5.81 -6.53 -16.85
C ASP A 26 5.76 -6.55 -15.31
N THR A 27 6.45 -7.49 -14.66
CA THR A 27 6.58 -7.55 -13.19
C THR A 27 8.01 -7.38 -12.71
N VAL A 28 8.98 -7.26 -13.63
CA VAL A 28 10.39 -7.02 -13.31
C VAL A 28 10.53 -5.69 -12.56
N GLY A 29 11.23 -5.72 -11.43
CA GLY A 29 11.47 -4.54 -10.59
C GLY A 29 10.32 -4.15 -9.64
N CYS A 30 9.14 -4.77 -9.72
CA CYS A 30 8.02 -4.44 -8.82
C CYS A 30 8.37 -4.68 -7.34
N GLY A 31 9.16 -5.70 -7.05
CA GLY A 31 9.65 -6.00 -5.71
C GLY A 31 10.63 -4.94 -5.18
N ASP A 32 11.59 -4.51 -6.00
CA ASP A 32 12.57 -3.48 -5.64
C ASP A 32 11.87 -2.14 -5.38
N SER A 33 10.94 -1.77 -6.26
CA SER A 33 10.08 -0.60 -6.11
C SER A 33 9.23 -0.66 -4.84
N PHE A 34 8.66 -1.83 -4.53
CA PHE A 34 7.91 -2.04 -3.29
C PHE A 34 8.80 -1.85 -2.06
N VAL A 35 10.00 -2.44 -2.04
CA VAL A 35 10.95 -2.29 -0.92
C VAL A 35 11.40 -0.84 -0.76
N ALA A 36 11.67 -0.13 -1.86
CA ALA A 36 12.01 1.30 -1.82
C ALA A 36 10.89 2.13 -1.17
N ALA A 37 9.63 1.82 -1.47
CA ALA A 37 8.47 2.47 -0.85
C ALA A 37 8.31 2.15 0.64
N ILE A 38 8.61 0.90 1.06
CA ILE A 38 8.68 0.54 2.50
C ILE A 38 9.77 1.35 3.22
N ALA A 39 10.97 1.43 2.63
CA ALA A 39 12.08 2.20 3.20
C ALA A 39 11.73 3.69 3.32
N TYR A 40 11.11 4.26 2.29
CA TYR A 40 10.60 5.64 2.31
C TYR A 40 9.60 5.84 3.45
N GLY A 41 8.58 4.98 3.55
CA GLY A 41 7.58 5.06 4.61
C GLY A 41 8.18 4.98 6.00
N PHE A 42 9.16 4.11 6.20
CA PHE A 42 9.90 4.00 7.46
C PHE A 42 10.69 5.27 7.81
N ILE A 43 11.51 5.78 6.89
CA ILE A 43 12.36 6.97 7.11
C ILE A 43 11.51 8.21 7.40
N HIS A 44 10.35 8.35 6.75
CA HIS A 44 9.45 9.49 6.93
C HIS A 44 8.37 9.29 8.00
N ASN A 45 8.50 8.26 8.85
CA ASN A 45 7.56 7.93 9.92
C ASN A 45 6.09 7.89 9.44
N ILE A 46 5.84 7.32 8.26
CA ILE A 46 4.51 7.15 7.70
C ILE A 46 3.81 5.96 8.39
N PRO A 47 2.53 6.10 8.81
CA PRO A 47 1.80 5.00 9.45
C PRO A 47 1.89 3.69 8.67
N LEU A 48 2.01 2.55 9.36
CA LEU A 48 2.33 1.27 8.71
C LEU A 48 1.34 0.87 7.61
N VAL A 49 0.04 1.07 7.84
CA VAL A 49 -1.01 0.77 6.84
C VAL A 49 -0.89 1.68 5.61
N THR A 50 -0.56 2.95 5.82
CA THR A 50 -0.33 3.96 4.77
C THR A 50 0.94 3.63 3.98
N THR A 51 2.00 3.19 4.66
CA THR A 51 3.23 2.69 4.06
C THR A 51 3.00 1.43 3.22
N LEU A 52 2.21 0.47 3.72
CA LEU A 52 1.87 -0.73 2.96
C LEU A 52 1.03 -0.43 1.72
N ALA A 53 0.04 0.44 1.87
CA ALA A 53 -0.77 0.90 0.75
C ALA A 53 0.10 1.58 -0.31
N PHE A 54 0.97 2.51 0.10
CA PHE A 54 1.94 3.16 -0.77
C PHE A 54 2.83 2.16 -1.49
N ALA A 55 3.41 1.19 -0.78
CA ALA A 55 4.28 0.18 -1.39
C ALA A 55 3.53 -0.68 -2.42
N ASN A 56 2.29 -1.09 -2.12
CA ASN A 56 1.44 -1.78 -3.10
C ASN A 56 1.18 -0.90 -4.34
N THR A 57 0.93 0.40 -4.16
CA THR A 57 0.73 1.33 -5.29
C THR A 57 1.99 1.48 -6.13
N VAL A 58 3.17 1.64 -5.53
CA VAL A 58 4.44 1.79 -6.27
C VAL A 58 4.77 0.50 -7.03
N GLY A 59 4.56 -0.67 -6.41
CA GLY A 59 4.72 -1.96 -7.08
C GLY A 59 3.75 -2.11 -8.27
N ALA A 60 2.48 -1.74 -8.08
CA ALA A 60 1.47 -1.78 -9.15
C ALA A 60 1.80 -0.80 -10.29
N ALA A 61 2.19 0.44 -9.97
CA ALA A 61 2.61 1.44 -10.97
C ALA A 61 3.84 0.97 -11.76
N THR A 62 4.79 0.30 -11.10
CA THR A 62 5.95 -0.31 -11.78
C THR A 62 5.51 -1.40 -12.75
N ALA A 63 4.52 -2.21 -12.35
CA ALA A 63 4.00 -3.28 -13.19
C ALA A 63 3.29 -2.82 -14.47
N MET A 64 2.92 -1.54 -14.54
CA MET A 64 2.30 -0.94 -15.73
C MET A 64 3.34 -0.60 -16.83
N GLY A 65 4.63 -0.58 -16.48
CA GLY A 65 5.76 -0.38 -17.40
C GLY A 65 6.40 -1.70 -17.86
N CYS A 66 7.45 -1.60 -18.68
CA CYS A 66 8.24 -2.74 -19.17
C CYS A 66 9.70 -2.64 -18.71
N GLY A 67 10.22 -3.69 -18.08
CA GLY A 67 11.56 -3.75 -17.49
C GLY A 67 11.72 -2.95 -16.19
N ALA A 68 12.95 -2.90 -15.68
CA ALA A 68 13.32 -2.15 -14.47
C ALA A 68 14.25 -0.94 -14.78
N GLY A 69 14.84 -0.35 -13.74
CA GLY A 69 15.75 0.78 -13.86
C GLY A 69 14.99 2.09 -14.07
N ARG A 70 15.07 2.69 -15.27
CA ARG A 70 14.37 3.96 -15.57
C ARG A 70 12.89 3.78 -15.90
N ASN A 71 12.44 2.54 -16.03
CA ASN A 71 11.05 2.20 -16.37
C ASN A 71 10.19 1.88 -15.14
N VAL A 72 10.69 2.17 -13.93
CA VAL A 72 9.93 2.01 -12.67
C VAL A 72 8.88 3.10 -12.50
N ALA A 73 8.02 2.93 -11.50
CA ALA A 73 6.96 3.88 -11.17
C ALA A 73 7.45 5.33 -11.06
N THR A 74 6.76 6.23 -11.75
CA THR A 74 6.89 7.68 -11.54
C THR A 74 5.97 8.14 -10.42
N LEU A 75 6.32 9.25 -9.76
CA LEU A 75 5.45 9.80 -8.71
C LEU A 75 4.06 10.15 -9.24
N LYS A 76 3.98 10.68 -10.47
CA LYS A 76 2.71 11.03 -11.11
C LYS A 76 1.78 9.81 -11.19
N GLN A 77 2.28 8.66 -11.67
CA GLN A 77 1.48 7.42 -11.74
C GLN A 77 1.02 6.97 -10.35
N VAL A 78 1.88 7.08 -9.34
CA VAL A 78 1.54 6.69 -7.97
C VAL A 78 0.45 7.59 -7.39
N VAL A 79 0.54 8.90 -7.62
CA VAL A 79 -0.49 9.87 -7.21
C VAL A 79 -1.81 9.59 -7.92
N GLU A 80 -1.81 9.37 -9.24
CA GLU A 80 -3.01 9.04 -10.02
C GLU A 80 -3.69 7.77 -9.50
N LEU A 81 -2.93 6.70 -9.24
CA LEU A 81 -3.49 5.46 -8.66
C LEU A 81 -4.05 5.66 -7.25
N MET A 82 -3.48 6.55 -6.45
CA MET A 82 -4.00 6.87 -5.11
C MET A 82 -5.24 7.77 -5.14
N GLU A 83 -5.35 8.67 -6.12
CA GLU A 83 -6.50 9.59 -6.27
C GLU A 83 -7.72 8.88 -6.85
N THR A 84 -7.54 7.89 -7.74
CA THR A 84 -8.63 7.07 -8.29
C THR A 84 -8.38 5.57 -8.08
N PRO A 85 -8.43 5.09 -6.83
CA PRO A 85 -8.02 3.74 -6.51
C PRO A 85 -9.06 2.69 -6.88
N ASP A 86 -8.61 1.65 -7.56
CA ASP A 86 -9.34 0.38 -7.71
C ASP A 86 -8.57 -0.71 -6.98
N LEU A 87 -9.13 -1.24 -5.89
CA LEU A 87 -8.47 -2.26 -5.06
C LEU A 87 -8.92 -3.66 -5.48
N ASN A 88 -7.99 -4.61 -5.41
CA ASN A 88 -8.28 -6.02 -5.49
C ASN A 88 -8.66 -6.56 -4.10
N GLU A 89 -9.85 -6.17 -3.63
CA GLU A 89 -10.40 -6.67 -2.37
C GLU A 89 -10.95 -8.09 -2.56
N ASP A 90 -10.34 -9.04 -1.86
CA ASP A 90 -10.82 -10.42 -1.75
C ASP A 90 -11.13 -10.69 -0.27
N ASP A 91 -12.31 -10.25 0.16
CA ASP A 91 -12.76 -10.38 1.55
C ASP A 91 -12.76 -11.85 1.99
N LYS A 92 -13.05 -12.79 1.09
CA LYS A 92 -13.06 -14.22 1.42
C LYS A 92 -11.64 -14.67 1.76
N PHE A 93 -10.67 -14.34 0.91
CA PHE A 93 -9.26 -14.66 1.15
C PHE A 93 -8.77 -14.07 2.48
N TRP A 94 -9.05 -12.80 2.74
CA TRP A 94 -8.61 -12.14 3.97
C TRP A 94 -9.28 -12.71 5.22
N ASN A 95 -10.57 -13.01 5.15
CA ASN A 95 -11.28 -13.66 6.24
C ASN A 95 -10.72 -15.05 6.52
N GLU A 96 -10.44 -15.86 5.49
CA GLU A 96 -9.85 -17.19 5.64
C GLU A 96 -8.44 -17.12 6.25
N LEU A 97 -7.58 -16.25 5.72
CA LEU A 97 -6.21 -16.10 6.18
C LEU A 97 -6.10 -15.58 7.62
N LEU A 98 -6.98 -14.66 8.01
CA LEU A 98 -6.94 -14.06 9.35
C LEU A 98 -7.62 -14.96 10.40
N ARG A 99 -8.62 -15.77 10.03
CA ARG A 99 -9.36 -16.65 10.95
C ARG A 99 -8.44 -17.60 11.75
N GLU A 100 -7.35 -18.08 11.16
CA GLU A 100 -6.48 -19.07 11.80
C GLU A 100 -5.46 -18.47 12.80
N HIS A 101 -5.29 -17.14 12.82
CA HIS A 101 -4.18 -16.49 13.54
C HIS A 101 -4.58 -15.27 14.38
N LEU A 102 -5.89 -14.98 14.52
CA LEU A 102 -6.43 -13.83 15.25
C LEU A 102 -6.36 -13.94 16.78
N ASP A 103 -5.81 -15.03 17.33
CA ASP A 103 -5.85 -15.29 18.77
C ASP A 103 -4.80 -14.52 19.59
N SER A 104 -3.83 -13.85 18.97
CA SER A 104 -2.68 -13.28 19.71
C SER A 104 -2.31 -11.83 19.40
N GLN A 105 -2.82 -11.20 18.33
CA GLN A 105 -2.38 -9.87 17.90
C GLN A 105 -3.49 -8.99 17.30
N GLU A 106 -3.35 -7.67 17.44
CA GLU A 106 -4.20 -6.67 16.78
C GLU A 106 -3.93 -6.65 15.27
N VAL A 107 -5.00 -6.63 14.47
CA VAL A 107 -4.92 -6.62 13.00
C VAL A 107 -5.44 -5.28 12.48
N THR A 108 -4.61 -4.56 11.73
CA THR A 108 -5.00 -3.35 10.99
C THR A 108 -5.15 -3.67 9.51
N PHE A 109 -6.29 -3.35 8.92
CA PHE A 109 -6.63 -3.68 7.54
C PHE A 109 -7.04 -2.45 6.74
N LEU A 110 -6.43 -2.25 5.57
CA LEU A 110 -6.88 -1.26 4.60
C LEU A 110 -8.18 -1.71 3.92
N SER A 111 -9.25 -0.93 4.03
CA SER A 111 -10.51 -1.19 3.33
C SER A 111 -11.03 0.02 2.54
N LYS A 112 -11.76 -0.26 1.46
CA LYS A 112 -12.44 0.75 0.63
C LYS A 112 -13.66 1.36 1.34
N MET A 113 -14.33 0.59 2.21
CA MET A 113 -15.49 1.03 2.99
C MET A 113 -15.24 0.92 4.50
N VAL A 114 -15.94 1.77 5.27
CA VAL A 114 -16.08 1.60 6.73
C VAL A 114 -16.99 0.38 6.95
N LEU A 115 -16.39 -0.74 7.36
CA LEU A 115 -17.18 -1.88 7.83
C LEU A 115 -17.68 -1.57 9.25
N ASN A 116 -18.99 -1.31 9.40
CA ASN A 116 -19.66 -1.22 10.71
C ASN A 116 -19.84 -2.60 11.33
N GLY A 117 -18.75 -3.35 11.46
CA GLY A 117 -18.72 -4.69 12.02
C GLY A 117 -17.43 -4.89 12.78
N SER A 118 -17.37 -4.38 14.01
CA SER A 118 -16.24 -4.64 14.90
C SER A 118 -16.29 -6.10 15.38
N ASN A 119 -15.73 -7.02 14.62
CA ASN A 119 -15.14 -8.22 15.21
C ASN A 119 -13.91 -7.71 15.98
N GLY A 120 -14.04 -7.58 17.31
CA GLY A 120 -13.31 -6.65 18.20
C GLY A 120 -11.76 -6.66 18.22
N ARG A 121 -11.07 -7.33 17.29
CA ARG A 121 -9.61 -7.32 17.10
C ARG A 121 -9.14 -6.79 15.74
N MET A 122 -10.06 -6.51 14.82
CA MET A 122 -9.74 -5.98 13.49
C MET A 122 -10.05 -4.47 13.43
N LYS A 123 -9.01 -3.67 13.21
CA LYS A 123 -9.10 -2.24 12.95
C LYS A 123 -9.10 -1.98 11.46
N HIS A 124 -10.17 -1.38 10.95
CA HIS A 124 -10.25 -0.96 9.56
C HIS A 124 -9.74 0.48 9.40
N VAL A 125 -8.88 0.69 8.41
CA VAL A 125 -8.42 2.02 8.00
C VAL A 125 -8.92 2.27 6.59
N THR A 126 -9.63 3.39 6.43
CA THR A 126 -10.19 3.74 5.14
C THR A 126 -9.11 4.19 4.17
N LEU A 127 -9.30 3.87 2.90
CA LEU A 127 -8.43 4.33 1.84
C LEU A 127 -8.37 5.86 1.75
N GLN A 128 -9.48 6.55 2.00
CA GLN A 128 -9.49 8.03 2.06
C GLN A 128 -8.55 8.58 3.13
N LYS A 129 -8.46 7.93 4.31
CA LYS A 129 -7.53 8.32 5.36
C LYS A 129 -6.08 8.08 4.93
N VAL A 130 -5.78 6.95 4.30
CA VAL A 130 -4.46 6.67 3.74
C VAL A 130 -4.05 7.74 2.72
N VAL A 131 -4.96 8.08 1.81
CA VAL A 131 -4.72 9.08 0.76
C VAL A 131 -4.47 10.46 1.36
N SER A 132 -5.25 10.88 2.36
CA SER A 132 -5.07 12.18 3.01
C SER A 132 -3.78 12.28 3.83
N GLU A 133 -3.30 11.16 4.40
CA GLU A 133 -2.01 11.10 5.10
C GLU A 133 -0.80 11.09 4.13
N LEU A 134 -0.94 10.42 2.98
CA LEU A 134 0.18 10.18 2.07
C LEU A 134 0.40 11.30 1.05
N LEU A 135 -0.65 11.77 0.37
CA LEU A 135 -0.49 12.72 -0.74
C LEU A 135 0.23 14.01 -0.36
N PRO A 136 -0.03 14.64 0.80
CA PRO A 136 0.71 15.84 1.21
C PRO A 136 2.21 15.59 1.33
N LYS A 137 2.61 14.43 1.90
CA LYS A 137 4.02 14.04 2.07
C LYS A 137 4.71 13.78 0.73
N LEU A 138 4.00 13.25 -0.25
CA LEU A 138 4.55 13.04 -1.59
C LEU A 138 4.71 14.35 -2.37
N LYS A 139 3.74 15.26 -2.22
CA LYS A 139 3.76 16.57 -2.89
C LYS A 139 4.81 17.52 -2.30
N SER A 140 5.07 17.47 -0.98
CA SER A 140 6.15 18.26 -0.37
C SER A 140 7.54 17.84 -0.84
N SER A 141 7.78 16.53 -0.98
CA SER A 141 9.09 16.00 -1.43
C SER A 141 9.42 16.37 -2.88
N GLN A 142 8.41 16.57 -3.73
CA GLN A 142 8.61 17.10 -5.09
C GLN A 142 9.15 18.53 -5.09
N LEU A 143 8.63 19.39 -4.19
CA LEU A 143 9.11 20.77 -4.09
C LEU A 143 10.55 20.81 -3.59
N GLU A 144 10.91 20.01 -2.59
CA GLU A 144 12.28 19.98 -2.06
C GLU A 144 13.30 19.48 -3.10
N GLY A 145 12.96 18.47 -3.90
CA GLY A 145 13.82 17.99 -4.98
C GLY A 145 14.01 19.01 -6.11
N THR A 146 12.97 19.80 -6.41
CA THR A 146 13.01 20.85 -7.45
C THR A 146 13.79 22.09 -7.00
N LEU A 147 13.81 22.39 -5.71
CA LEU A 147 14.62 23.48 -5.13
C LEU A 147 16.10 23.13 -4.97
N SER A 148 16.43 21.83 -5.03
CA SER A 148 17.78 21.30 -4.84
C SER A 148 18.48 20.91 -6.16
N SER A 149 17.83 21.14 -7.31
CA SER A 149 18.35 20.90 -8.67
C SER A 149 18.51 22.19 -9.45
#